data_AF-A0A3Q4GTY4-F1
#
_entry.id   AF-A0A3Q4GTY4-F1
#
_cell.length_a   1.000
_cell.length_b   1.000
_cell.length_c   1.000
_cell.angle_alpha   90.00
_cell.angle_beta   90.00
_cell.angle_gamma   90.00
#
_symmetry.space_group_name_H-M   'P 1'
#
loop_
_entity.id
_entity.type
_entity.pdbx_description
1 polymer ?
#
loop_
_entity_poly.entity_id
_entity_poly.type
_entity_poly.pdbx_seq_one_letter_code
_entity_poly.pdbx_strand_id
1 'polypeptide(L)'
;MSVTLDIRLKRANKVYREGPIQLISSNIEVAKAGKIPGGKTEIPFEFPLHTKGNKVLYETYHGVFVNIQYTLRCDMKRSLLAKDLSRSCEFIVHCQPQKSKVIPTPVNFTITPDTLQSREKNSLPKFLIRGHLDATNCVISLPLTGEVVVENSDVPIKSIELQLVRVETCGCAEGYARDATEIQNIQIAEGDVCHSLAIPIYMIFPRLFTCPTLETTNFKVEFEVNVVVVLHDDHLITENFPLKLCRL
;
A
#
# COMPACT_ATOMS: atom_id res chain seq x y z
N MET A 1 7.66 18.87 39.46
CA MET A 1 7.07 18.51 38.16
C MET A 1 8.15 17.85 37.33
N SER A 2 8.02 16.57 36.97
CA SER A 2 8.94 15.89 36.05
C SER A 2 8.33 15.86 34.66
N VAL A 3 9.17 15.97 33.62
CA VAL A 3 8.75 15.89 32.23
C VAL A 3 9.38 14.64 31.62
N THR A 4 8.53 13.78 31.08
CA THR A 4 8.91 12.52 30.47
C THR A 4 8.41 12.50 29.04
N LEU A 5 9.31 12.20 28.10
CA LEU A 5 8.95 11.93 26.72
C LEU A 5 8.84 10.41 26.54
N ASP A 6 7.64 9.95 26.19
CA ASP A 6 7.34 8.57 25.82
C ASP A 6 7.18 8.48 24.30
N ILE A 7 7.96 7.62 23.68
CA ILE A 7 7.90 7.37 22.24
C ILE A 7 7.29 6.01 22.07
N ARG A 8 6.08 6.00 21.51
CA ARG A 8 5.34 4.76 21.25
C ARG A 8 5.17 4.59 19.76
N LEU A 9 5.72 3.50 19.24
CA LEU A 9 5.36 2.98 17.94
C LEU A 9 4.27 1.93 18.11
N LYS A 10 3.14 2.15 17.45
CA LYS A 10 2.04 1.20 17.44
C LYS A 10 1.85 0.74 16.00
N ARG A 11 2.08 -0.55 15.73
CA ARG A 11 1.45 -1.20 14.59
C ARG A 11 0.01 -1.45 14.98
N ALA A 12 -0.96 -0.70 14.46
CA ALA A 12 -2.36 -1.02 14.69
C ALA A 12 -2.80 -2.02 13.60
N ASN A 13 -2.95 -3.28 14.00
CA ASN A 13 -3.66 -4.27 13.19
C ASN A 13 -5.15 -3.94 13.31
N LYS A 14 -5.78 -3.46 12.26
CA LYS A 14 -7.25 -3.35 12.26
C LYS A 14 -7.86 -4.57 11.60
N VAL A 15 -7.74 -5.72 12.29
CA VAL A 15 -8.72 -6.81 12.23
C VAL A 15 -8.90 -7.38 13.65
N TYR A 16 -9.90 -6.82 14.33
CA TYR A 16 -10.73 -7.28 15.46
C TYR A 16 -10.22 -8.15 16.65
N ARG A 17 -8.98 -8.67 16.71
CA ARG A 17 -8.56 -9.49 17.88
C ARG A 17 -7.15 -9.31 18.41
N GLU A 18 -6.20 -8.78 17.63
CA GLU A 18 -4.83 -8.57 18.12
C GLU A 18 -4.55 -7.08 18.33
N GLY A 19 -4.21 -6.72 19.57
CA GLY A 19 -3.81 -5.37 19.94
C GLY A 19 -2.55 -4.91 19.18
N PRO A 20 -2.21 -3.62 19.25
CA PRO A 20 -1.14 -3.08 18.44
C PRO A 20 0.23 -3.68 18.79
N ILE A 21 1.01 -4.06 17.76
CA ILE A 21 2.37 -4.59 17.96
C ILE A 21 3.35 -3.42 18.07
N GLN A 22 4.03 -3.33 19.21
CA GLN A 22 5.04 -2.31 19.41
C GLN A 22 6.38 -2.70 18.76
N LEU A 23 6.90 -1.88 17.84
CA LEU A 23 8.23 -2.10 17.23
C LEU A 23 9.35 -1.31 17.93
N ILE A 24 9.04 -0.12 18.47
CA ILE A 24 9.92 0.67 19.36
C ILE A 24 9.11 1.21 20.55
N SER A 25 9.76 1.20 21.72
CA SER A 25 9.37 2.01 22.88
C SER A 25 10.63 2.63 23.43
N SER A 26 10.68 3.94 23.53
CA SER A 26 11.72 4.63 24.27
C SER A 26 11.07 5.61 25.23
N ASN A 27 11.57 5.67 26.46
CA ASN A 27 11.11 6.60 27.46
C ASN A 27 12.32 7.34 28.00
N ILE A 28 12.29 8.68 27.94
CA ILE A 28 13.40 9.52 28.35
C ILE A 28 12.85 10.60 29.28
N GLU A 29 13.45 10.72 30.45
CA GLU A 29 13.23 11.88 31.31
C GLU A 29 14.01 13.06 30.73
N VAL A 30 13.29 14.07 30.26
CA VAL A 30 13.89 15.26 29.62
C VAL A 30 14.10 16.40 30.62
N ALA A 31 13.40 16.36 31.76
CA ALA A 31 13.62 17.28 32.87
C ALA A 31 13.23 16.66 34.21
N LYS A 32 14.12 16.85 35.20
CA LYS A 32 13.92 16.42 36.59
C LYS A 32 12.73 17.11 37.24
N ALA A 33 12.23 16.49 38.31
CA ALA A 33 11.20 17.08 39.16
C ALA A 33 11.59 18.49 39.67
N GLY A 34 10.87 19.51 39.23
CA GLY A 34 11.12 20.89 39.67
C GLY A 34 9.99 21.87 39.42
N LYS A 35 10.30 23.17 39.53
CA LYS A 35 9.44 24.27 39.10
C LYS A 35 9.90 24.74 37.72
N ILE A 36 8.95 25.01 36.82
CA ILE A 36 9.21 25.65 35.52
C ILE A 36 8.97 27.15 35.72
N PRO A 37 9.91 28.03 35.33
CA PRO A 37 9.73 29.47 35.47
C PRO A 37 8.56 29.97 34.61
N GLY A 38 7.99 31.12 34.98
CA GLY A 38 6.98 31.77 34.16
C GLY A 38 7.53 32.17 32.78
N GLY A 39 6.72 32.02 31.74
CA GLY A 39 7.10 32.32 30.35
C GLY A 39 7.29 31.06 29.51
N LYS A 40 8.18 31.11 28.52
CA LYS A 40 8.50 30.01 27.60
C LYS A 40 9.77 29.31 28.06
N THR A 41 9.69 28.00 28.26
CA THR A 41 10.85 27.14 28.54
C THR A 41 11.00 26.12 27.41
N GLU A 42 12.19 26.00 26.86
CA GLU A 42 12.54 25.01 25.84
C GLU A 42 13.47 23.95 26.46
N ILE A 43 13.13 22.69 26.27
CA ILE A 43 13.87 21.55 26.83
C ILE A 43 14.40 20.74 25.64
N PRO A 44 15.70 20.77 25.35
CA PRO A 44 16.28 19.97 24.28
C PRO A 44 16.22 18.49 24.67
N PHE A 45 15.98 17.64 23.68
CA PHE A 45 16.03 16.19 23.86
C PHE A 45 16.57 15.56 22.58
N GLU A 46 17.21 14.42 22.74
CA GLU A 46 17.59 13.54 21.65
C GLU A 46 17.28 12.10 22.05
N PHE A 47 17.05 11.26 21.06
CA PHE A 47 16.85 9.85 21.30
C PHE A 47 17.36 9.05 20.10
N PRO A 48 18.01 7.91 20.35
CA PRO A 48 18.35 7.04 19.25
C PRO A 48 17.12 6.25 18.81
N LEU A 49 16.94 6.12 17.49
CA LEU A 49 15.88 5.32 16.89
C LEU A 49 16.33 3.85 16.78
N HIS A 50 16.42 3.16 17.92
CA HIS A 50 16.83 1.75 17.98
C HIS A 50 15.63 0.81 17.96
N THR A 51 15.67 -0.20 17.10
CA THR A 51 14.65 -1.26 17.10
C THR A 51 14.80 -2.15 18.33
N LYS A 52 13.69 -2.74 18.79
CA LYS A 52 13.74 -3.75 19.86
C LYS A 52 14.03 -5.13 19.27
N GLY A 53 15.09 -5.79 19.74
CA GLY A 53 15.48 -7.14 19.31
C GLY A 53 15.79 -7.20 17.81
N ASN A 54 15.32 -8.25 17.12
CA ASN A 54 15.54 -8.45 15.68
C ASN A 54 14.49 -7.75 14.80
N LYS A 55 13.76 -6.75 15.31
CA LYS A 55 12.77 -6.02 14.54
C LYS A 55 13.44 -4.98 13.64
N VAL A 56 12.77 -4.63 12.55
CA VAL A 56 13.15 -3.52 11.67
C VAL A 56 12.09 -2.41 11.76
N LEU A 57 12.47 -1.19 11.39
CA LEU A 57 11.52 -0.10 11.20
C LEU A 57 10.95 -0.17 9.79
N TYR A 58 9.67 0.18 9.67
CA TYR A 58 8.97 0.22 8.40
C TYR A 58 8.61 1.67 8.05
N GLU A 59 8.37 1.94 6.79
CA GLU A 59 7.79 3.20 6.35
C GLU A 59 6.45 3.44 7.07
N THR A 60 6.16 4.69 7.45
CA THR A 60 4.84 5.07 7.95
C THR A 60 3.81 4.73 6.89
N TYR A 61 2.73 4.06 7.30
CA TYR A 61 1.71 3.57 6.39
C TYR A 61 0.34 3.62 7.08
N HIS A 62 -0.67 4.13 6.38
CA HIS A 62 -2.03 4.22 6.89
C HIS A 62 -2.99 3.53 5.93
N GLY A 63 -3.30 2.28 6.24
CA GLY A 63 -4.21 1.43 5.50
C GLY A 63 -5.48 1.10 6.27
N VAL A 64 -6.19 0.11 5.75
CA VAL A 64 -7.44 -0.42 6.33
C VAL A 64 -7.12 -1.44 7.43
N PHE A 65 -6.35 -2.46 7.09
CA PHE A 65 -5.92 -3.54 7.99
C PHE A 65 -4.54 -3.29 8.58
N VAL A 66 -3.65 -2.65 7.80
CA VAL A 66 -2.29 -2.36 8.21
C VAL A 66 -2.15 -0.86 8.52
N ASN A 67 -1.73 -0.53 9.73
CA ASN A 67 -1.36 0.84 10.09
C ASN A 67 -0.04 0.84 10.88
N ILE A 68 0.95 1.55 10.33
CA ILE A 68 2.30 1.72 10.88
C ILE A 68 2.46 3.20 11.23
N GLN A 69 2.36 3.51 12.53
CA GLN A 69 2.35 4.89 13.02
C GLN A 69 3.43 5.12 14.10
N TYR A 70 4.16 6.21 13.95
CA TYR A 70 5.22 6.63 14.86
C TYR A 70 4.79 7.87 15.64
N THR A 71 4.75 7.79 16.97
CA THR A 71 4.24 8.88 17.81
C THR A 71 5.25 9.28 18.88
N LEU A 72 5.49 10.59 18.98
CA LEU A 72 6.12 11.22 20.13
C LEU A 72 5.02 11.67 21.10
N ARG A 73 5.15 11.32 22.37
CA ARG A 73 4.23 11.74 23.44
C ARG A 73 5.02 12.37 24.57
N CYS A 74 4.80 13.65 24.82
CA CYS A 74 5.35 14.34 25.97
C CYS A 74 4.32 14.34 27.11
N ASP A 75 4.71 13.81 28.26
CA ASP A 75 3.93 13.80 29.49
C ASP A 75 4.61 14.70 30.54
N MET A 76 3.84 15.59 31.16
CA MET A 76 4.27 16.41 32.28
C MET A 76 3.48 16.01 33.52
N LYS A 77 4.18 15.42 34.49
CA LYS A 77 3.61 15.02 35.77
C LYS A 77 3.44 16.23 36.70
N ARG A 78 2.23 16.43 37.20
CA ARG A 78 1.86 17.53 38.09
C ARG A 78 1.53 17.00 39.50
N SER A 79 1.22 17.90 40.43
CA SER A 79 0.85 17.52 41.80
C SER A 79 -0.44 16.70 41.82
N LEU A 80 -0.68 15.95 42.88
CA LEU A 80 -1.80 14.99 43.00
C LEU A 80 -3.19 15.60 42.70
N LEU A 81 -3.39 16.90 42.96
CA LEU A 81 -4.65 17.60 42.72
C LEU A 81 -4.76 18.23 41.32
N ALA A 82 -3.68 18.24 40.54
CA ALA A 82 -3.61 18.83 39.23
C ALA A 82 -3.57 17.75 38.14
N LYS A 83 -4.37 17.93 37.10
CA LYS A 83 -4.34 17.03 35.93
C LYS A 83 -2.98 17.14 35.23
N ASP A 84 -2.34 15.99 35.03
CA ASP A 84 -1.14 15.85 34.18
C ASP A 84 -1.39 16.40 32.78
N LEU A 85 -0.36 16.98 32.19
CA LEU A 85 -0.42 17.44 30.80
C LEU A 85 0.17 16.35 29.91
N SER A 86 -0.46 16.12 28.77
CA SER A 86 0.03 15.18 27.77
C SER A 86 -0.20 15.76 26.39
N ARG A 87 0.80 15.64 25.51
CA ARG A 87 0.68 16.01 24.10
C ARG A 87 1.35 14.94 23.26
N SER A 88 0.67 14.54 22.20
CA SER A 88 1.20 13.59 21.22
C SER A 88 1.25 14.23 19.82
N CYS A 89 2.27 13.88 19.05
CA CYS A 89 2.35 14.15 17.64
C CYS A 89 2.89 12.93 16.89
N GLU A 90 2.40 12.74 15.68
CA GLU A 90 2.97 11.77 14.75
C GLU A 90 4.17 12.36 14.03
N PHE A 91 5.14 11.52 13.73
CA PHE A 91 6.21 11.83 12.80
C PHE A 91 6.26 10.74 11.73
N ILE A 92 6.72 11.11 10.53
CA ILE A 92 6.74 10.22 9.38
C ILE A 92 8.12 9.58 9.28
N VAL A 93 8.15 8.25 9.24
CA VAL A 93 9.34 7.48 8.92
C VAL A 93 9.27 7.10 7.46
N HIS A 94 10.31 7.44 6.71
CA HIS A 94 10.40 7.16 5.29
C HIS A 94 11.58 6.22 5.04
N CYS A 95 11.35 5.13 4.31
CA CYS A 95 12.42 4.19 3.96
C CYS A 95 13.39 4.83 2.96
N GLN A 96 14.68 4.57 3.17
CA GLN A 96 15.70 4.92 2.19
C GLN A 96 15.47 4.13 0.89
N PRO A 97 15.92 4.68 -0.25
CA PRO A 97 15.96 3.95 -1.51
C PRO A 97 16.57 2.55 -1.37
N GLN A 98 15.96 1.58 -2.04
CA GLN A 98 16.49 0.24 -2.11
C GLN A 98 17.77 0.27 -2.95
N LYS A 99 18.89 -0.24 -2.39
CA LYS A 99 20.19 -0.24 -3.06
C LYS A 99 20.27 -1.19 -4.27
N SER A 100 19.28 -2.06 -4.42
CA SER A 100 19.23 -3.09 -5.44
C SER A 100 18.81 -2.51 -6.79
N LYS A 101 19.45 -2.93 -7.88
CA LYS A 101 18.90 -2.67 -9.22
C LYS A 101 17.54 -3.39 -9.34
N VAL A 102 16.50 -2.64 -9.66
CA VAL A 102 15.22 -3.22 -10.05
C VAL A 102 15.40 -3.78 -11.46
N ILE A 103 15.27 -5.10 -11.60
CA ILE A 103 15.30 -5.77 -12.90
C ILE A 103 13.84 -5.88 -13.37
N PRO A 104 13.46 -5.21 -14.48
CA PRO A 104 12.14 -5.37 -15.07
C PRO A 104 11.83 -6.84 -15.29
N THR A 105 10.59 -7.24 -15.05
CA THR A 105 10.11 -8.60 -15.33
C THR A 105 8.93 -8.47 -16.28
N PRO A 106 9.19 -8.45 -17.60
CA PRO A 106 8.13 -8.34 -18.60
C PRO A 106 7.22 -9.55 -18.54
N VAL A 107 5.93 -9.34 -18.82
CA VAL A 107 4.92 -10.40 -18.83
C VAL A 107 4.07 -10.25 -20.07
N ASN A 108 4.07 -11.28 -20.92
CA ASN A 108 3.11 -11.41 -22.01
C ASN A 108 1.85 -12.10 -21.48
N PHE A 109 0.69 -11.72 -22.01
CA PHE A 109 -0.57 -12.34 -21.65
C PHE A 109 -1.46 -12.60 -22.87
N THR A 110 -2.36 -13.55 -22.71
CA THR A 110 -3.40 -13.90 -23.69
C THR A 110 -4.64 -14.27 -22.91
N ILE A 111 -5.73 -13.54 -23.15
CA ILE A 111 -6.99 -13.68 -22.44
C ILE A 111 -8.00 -14.24 -23.45
N THR A 112 -8.52 -15.43 -23.14
CA THR A 112 -9.60 -16.10 -23.87
C THR A 112 -10.65 -16.58 -22.86
N PRO A 113 -11.86 -16.97 -23.31
CA PRO A 113 -12.86 -17.55 -22.40
C PRO A 113 -12.32 -18.72 -21.56
N ASP A 114 -11.40 -19.52 -22.11
CA ASP A 114 -10.83 -20.68 -21.45
C ASP A 114 -9.84 -20.33 -20.33
N THR A 115 -9.10 -19.22 -20.47
CA THR A 115 -8.08 -18.80 -19.50
C THR A 115 -8.68 -18.13 -18.26
N LEU A 116 -9.89 -17.59 -18.36
CA LEU A 116 -10.58 -16.96 -17.23
C LEU A 116 -10.95 -17.99 -16.15
N GLN A 117 -10.84 -17.61 -14.87
CA GLN A 117 -11.20 -18.47 -13.74
C GLN A 117 -12.71 -18.45 -13.40
N SER A 118 -13.55 -17.83 -14.24
CA SER A 118 -15.00 -17.71 -14.00
C SER A 118 -15.72 -19.06 -14.03
N ARG A 119 -16.79 -19.19 -13.23
CA ARG A 119 -17.68 -20.37 -13.22
C ARG A 119 -18.55 -20.49 -14.47
N GLU A 120 -18.60 -19.44 -15.29
CA GLU A 120 -19.51 -19.30 -16.44
C GLU A 120 -18.78 -19.33 -17.80
N LYS A 121 -17.72 -20.12 -17.93
CA LYS A 121 -16.90 -20.18 -19.17
C LYS A 121 -17.71 -20.44 -20.45
N ASN A 122 -18.78 -21.24 -20.35
CA ASN A 122 -19.59 -21.66 -21.49
C ASN A 122 -20.61 -20.62 -21.99
N SER A 123 -20.87 -19.55 -21.23
CA SER A 123 -21.78 -18.47 -21.62
C SER A 123 -21.05 -17.21 -22.09
N LEU A 124 -19.71 -17.20 -22.01
CA LEU A 124 -18.94 -16.06 -22.48
C LEU A 124 -18.90 -16.02 -24.01
N PRO A 125 -19.02 -14.82 -24.62
CA PRO A 125 -18.76 -14.64 -26.05
C PRO A 125 -17.31 -15.02 -26.38
N LYS A 126 -17.02 -15.39 -27.64
CA LYS A 126 -15.63 -15.65 -28.02
C LYS A 126 -14.89 -14.33 -28.16
N PHE A 127 -13.68 -14.29 -27.64
CA PHE A 127 -12.76 -13.18 -27.80
C PHE A 127 -11.32 -13.68 -27.67
N LEU A 128 -10.40 -12.86 -28.15
CA LEU A 128 -8.97 -13.06 -28.05
C LEU A 128 -8.34 -11.70 -27.83
N ILE A 129 -7.84 -11.49 -26.61
CA ILE A 129 -7.11 -10.28 -26.22
C ILE A 129 -5.69 -10.70 -25.91
N ARG A 130 -4.71 -9.96 -26.41
CA ARG A 130 -3.28 -10.19 -26.17
C ARG A 130 -2.64 -8.91 -25.66
N GLY A 131 -1.45 -9.05 -25.12
CA GLY A 131 -0.69 -7.88 -24.72
C GLY A 131 0.52 -8.24 -23.89
N HIS A 132 1.14 -7.20 -23.36
CA HIS A 132 2.24 -7.34 -22.42
C HIS A 132 2.30 -6.18 -21.44
N LEU A 133 2.86 -6.45 -20.27
CA LEU A 133 3.38 -5.43 -19.36
C LEU A 133 4.91 -5.44 -19.48
N ASP A 134 5.52 -4.26 -19.60
CA ASP A 134 6.98 -4.14 -19.69
C ASP A 134 7.67 -4.58 -18.40
N ALA A 135 6.98 -4.47 -17.27
CA ALA A 135 7.50 -4.88 -15.97
C ALA A 135 6.38 -5.17 -14.96
N THR A 136 6.56 -6.22 -14.16
CA THR A 136 5.83 -6.44 -12.90
C THR A 136 6.65 -6.07 -11.67
N ASN A 137 7.97 -5.90 -11.81
CA ASN A 137 8.84 -5.25 -10.84
C ASN A 137 9.02 -3.78 -11.25
N CYS A 138 8.27 -2.88 -10.62
CA CYS A 138 8.14 -1.48 -11.05
C CYS A 138 8.85 -0.52 -10.09
N VAL A 139 9.43 0.55 -10.62
CA VAL A 139 9.87 1.69 -9.81
C VAL A 139 8.67 2.60 -9.60
N ILE A 140 8.31 2.87 -8.33
CA ILE A 140 7.07 3.60 -7.98
C ILE A 140 6.99 5.02 -8.57
N SER A 141 8.13 5.63 -8.90
CA SER A 141 8.20 6.96 -9.52
C SER A 141 8.08 6.95 -11.04
N LEU A 142 8.09 5.77 -11.67
CA LEU A 142 7.93 5.58 -13.11
C LEU A 142 6.55 4.98 -13.41
N PRO A 143 5.98 5.27 -14.59
CA PRO A 143 4.70 4.69 -14.99
C PRO A 143 4.82 3.19 -15.23
N LEU A 144 3.72 2.47 -15.04
CA LEU A 144 3.51 1.14 -15.64
C LEU A 144 3.27 1.32 -17.15
N THR A 145 4.00 0.56 -17.96
CA THR A 145 3.91 0.59 -19.43
C THR A 145 3.72 -0.81 -20.01
N GLY A 146 3.25 -0.86 -21.26
CA GLY A 146 2.94 -2.09 -21.98
C GLY A 146 1.93 -1.83 -23.10
N GLU A 147 1.28 -2.87 -23.60
CA GLU A 147 0.29 -2.79 -24.67
C GLU A 147 -0.83 -3.82 -24.49
N VAL A 148 -2.03 -3.47 -24.96
CA VAL A 148 -3.19 -4.37 -25.12
C VAL A 148 -3.61 -4.37 -26.59
N VAL A 149 -3.93 -5.54 -27.13
CA VAL A 149 -4.40 -5.74 -28.49
C VAL A 149 -5.65 -6.62 -28.45
N VAL A 150 -6.75 -6.14 -29.03
CA VAL A 150 -7.93 -6.97 -29.28
C VAL A 150 -7.76 -7.62 -30.65
N GLU A 151 -7.57 -8.93 -30.70
CA GLU A 151 -7.42 -9.65 -31.99
C GLU A 151 -8.79 -10.00 -32.57
N ASN A 152 -9.71 -10.44 -31.71
CA ASN A 152 -11.12 -10.62 -32.07
C ASN A 152 -12.02 -10.52 -30.83
N SER A 153 -13.29 -10.21 -31.07
CA SER A 153 -14.37 -10.27 -30.10
C SER A 153 -15.70 -10.48 -30.84
N ASP A 154 -16.52 -11.42 -30.40
CA ASP A 154 -17.87 -11.65 -30.94
C ASP A 154 -18.83 -10.53 -30.53
N VAL A 155 -18.54 -9.85 -29.41
CA VAL A 155 -19.30 -8.71 -28.89
C VAL A 155 -18.41 -7.47 -28.92
N PRO A 156 -18.90 -6.33 -29.42
CA PRO A 156 -18.14 -5.09 -29.45
C PRO A 156 -17.58 -4.69 -28.08
N ILE A 157 -16.34 -4.18 -28.07
CA ILE A 157 -15.72 -3.65 -26.86
C ILE A 157 -16.42 -2.33 -26.47
N LYS A 158 -16.73 -2.16 -25.18
CA LYS A 158 -17.30 -0.92 -24.63
C LYS A 158 -16.21 -0.04 -24.02
N SER A 159 -15.32 -0.63 -23.22
CA SER A 159 -14.15 0.03 -22.65
C SER A 159 -13.03 -0.96 -22.38
N ILE A 160 -11.80 -0.44 -22.35
CA ILE A 160 -10.63 -1.12 -21.78
C ILE A 160 -10.11 -0.24 -20.66
N GLU A 161 -10.01 -0.82 -19.47
CA GLU A 161 -9.66 -0.15 -18.23
C GLU A 161 -8.49 -0.84 -17.54
N LEU A 162 -7.75 -0.06 -16.76
CA LEU A 162 -6.73 -0.55 -15.87
C LEU A 162 -7.10 -0.16 -14.44
N GLN A 163 -7.16 -1.15 -13.55
CA GLN A 163 -7.42 -0.93 -12.13
C GLN A 163 -6.17 -1.27 -11.32
N LEU A 164 -5.62 -0.27 -10.64
CA LEU A 164 -4.58 -0.49 -9.64
C LEU A 164 -5.26 -0.84 -8.32
N VAL A 165 -4.93 -2.02 -7.81
CA VAL A 165 -5.46 -2.57 -6.57
C VAL A 165 -4.34 -2.66 -5.55
N ARG A 166 -4.64 -2.21 -4.34
CA ARG A 166 -3.79 -2.40 -3.17
C ARG A 166 -4.33 -3.56 -2.35
N VAL A 167 -3.46 -4.49 -2.00
CA VAL A 167 -3.80 -5.68 -1.24
C VAL A 167 -3.12 -5.64 0.12
N GLU A 168 -3.91 -5.55 1.17
CA GLU A 168 -3.44 -5.60 2.54
C GLU A 168 -3.70 -6.98 3.14
N THR A 169 -2.64 -7.66 3.54
CA THR A 169 -2.73 -8.93 4.25
C THR A 169 -2.29 -8.72 5.70
N CYS A 170 -3.07 -9.17 6.67
CA CYS A 170 -2.70 -9.13 8.08
C CYS A 170 -2.95 -10.49 8.73
N GLY A 171 -1.96 -10.99 9.49
CA GLY A 171 -2.14 -12.16 10.34
C GLY A 171 -3.19 -11.89 11.42
N CYS A 172 -4.00 -12.89 11.73
CA CYS A 172 -5.02 -12.89 12.78
C CYS A 172 -5.11 -14.29 13.43
N ALA A 173 -5.85 -14.39 14.53
CA ALA A 173 -6.02 -15.66 15.25
C ALA A 173 -6.60 -16.80 14.39
N GLU A 174 -7.30 -16.48 13.30
CA GLU A 174 -7.93 -17.44 12.37
C GLU A 174 -7.10 -17.66 11.09
N GLY A 175 -5.86 -17.14 11.03
CA GLY A 175 -4.95 -17.27 9.88
C GLY A 175 -4.54 -15.90 9.34
N TYR A 176 -4.93 -15.59 8.10
CA TYR A 176 -4.66 -14.29 7.47
C TYR A 176 -5.95 -13.68 6.94
N ALA A 177 -6.17 -12.39 7.26
CA ALA A 177 -7.18 -11.57 6.63
C ALA A 177 -6.55 -10.81 5.46
N ARG A 178 -7.23 -10.79 4.31
CA ARG A 178 -6.81 -10.09 3.09
C ARG A 178 -7.91 -9.12 2.67
N ASP A 179 -7.54 -7.88 2.36
CA ASP A 179 -8.45 -6.87 1.80
C ASP A 179 -7.83 -6.27 0.54
N ALA A 180 -8.64 -6.13 -0.49
CA ALA A 180 -8.25 -5.58 -1.78
C ALA A 180 -9.02 -4.28 -2.00
N THR A 181 -8.30 -3.16 -2.07
CA THR A 181 -8.86 -1.83 -2.31
C THR A 181 -8.45 -1.36 -3.69
N GLU A 182 -9.40 -1.02 -4.57
CA GLU A 182 -9.09 -0.26 -5.77
C GLU A 182 -8.62 1.15 -5.37
N ILE A 183 -7.42 1.53 -5.81
CA ILE A 183 -6.82 2.84 -5.48
C ILE A 183 -6.68 3.76 -6.69
N GLN A 184 -6.88 3.23 -7.90
CA GLN A 184 -6.94 4.00 -9.15
C GLN A 184 -7.63 3.16 -10.23
N ASN A 185 -8.51 3.77 -11.00
CA ASN A 185 -9.03 3.24 -12.27
C ASN A 185 -8.74 4.26 -13.37
N ILE A 186 -8.24 3.80 -14.51
CA ILE A 186 -8.12 4.60 -15.73
C ILE A 186 -8.70 3.84 -16.90
N GLN A 187 -9.41 4.54 -17.78
CA GLN A 187 -9.85 4.01 -19.07
C GLN A 187 -8.80 4.33 -20.12
N ILE A 188 -8.28 3.31 -20.80
CA ILE A 188 -7.24 3.44 -21.85
C ILE A 188 -7.82 3.32 -23.27
N ALA A 189 -9.05 2.81 -23.41
CA ALA A 189 -9.78 2.83 -24.66
C ALA A 189 -11.31 2.87 -24.45
N GLU A 190 -12.01 3.46 -25.41
CA GLU A 190 -13.47 3.64 -25.41
C GLU A 190 -14.07 3.16 -26.73
N GLY A 191 -15.21 2.48 -26.66
CA GLY A 191 -15.93 1.96 -27.81
C GLY A 191 -15.25 0.76 -28.46
N ASP A 192 -15.83 0.32 -29.57
CA ASP A 192 -15.35 -0.87 -30.28
C ASP A 192 -14.03 -0.56 -30.99
N VAL A 193 -12.94 -0.87 -30.30
CA VAL A 193 -11.58 -0.55 -30.75
C VAL A 193 -11.23 -1.29 -32.02
N CYS A 194 -10.36 -0.70 -32.85
CA CYS A 194 -9.84 -1.40 -34.02
C CYS A 194 -9.14 -2.70 -33.60
N HIS A 195 -9.56 -3.81 -34.21
CA HIS A 195 -8.88 -5.08 -33.99
C HIS A 195 -7.44 -5.05 -34.55
N SER A 196 -6.55 -5.79 -33.89
CA SER A 196 -5.11 -5.86 -34.16
C SER A 196 -4.38 -4.51 -34.09
N LEU A 197 -4.99 -3.48 -33.49
CA LEU A 197 -4.33 -2.22 -33.14
C LEU A 197 -3.81 -2.29 -31.70
N ALA A 198 -2.54 -1.95 -31.50
CA ALA A 198 -1.95 -1.85 -30.17
C ALA A 198 -2.43 -0.59 -29.45
N ILE A 199 -2.98 -0.79 -28.25
CA ILE A 199 -3.41 0.24 -27.32
C ILE A 199 -2.34 0.35 -26.23
N PRO A 200 -1.66 1.50 -26.10
CA PRO A 200 -0.57 1.63 -25.13
C PRO A 200 -1.10 1.70 -23.69
N ILE A 201 -0.42 1.00 -22.79
CA ILE A 201 -0.57 1.14 -21.35
C ILE A 201 0.39 2.23 -20.88
N TYR A 202 -0.14 3.21 -20.13
CA TYR A 202 0.65 4.23 -19.46
C TYR A 202 -0.06 4.68 -18.18
N MET A 203 0.25 4.03 -17.04
CA MET A 203 -0.38 4.32 -15.75
C MET A 203 0.64 4.88 -14.76
N ILE A 204 0.43 6.11 -14.29
CA ILE A 204 1.23 6.70 -13.22
C ILE A 204 0.72 6.21 -11.87
N PHE A 205 1.62 5.64 -11.05
CA PHE A 205 1.29 5.24 -9.68
C PHE A 205 0.96 6.46 -8.80
N PRO A 206 -0.19 6.48 -8.12
CA PRO A 206 -0.66 7.65 -7.36
C PRO A 206 0.09 7.78 -6.02
N ARG A 207 0.93 8.82 -5.91
CA ARG A 207 1.86 9.01 -4.77
C ARG A 207 1.25 8.94 -3.37
N LEU A 208 -0.02 9.33 -3.20
CA LEU A 208 -0.70 9.32 -1.91
C LEU A 208 -1.31 7.95 -1.55
N PHE A 209 -1.44 7.06 -2.53
CA PHE A 209 -2.10 5.76 -2.38
C PHE A 209 -1.15 4.58 -2.64
N THR A 210 0.07 4.83 -3.11
CA THR A 210 1.10 3.80 -3.33
C THR A 210 2.29 3.97 -2.39
N CYS A 211 2.88 2.83 -2.02
CA CYS A 211 4.13 2.73 -1.28
C CYS A 211 4.95 1.56 -1.86
N PRO A 212 6.21 1.38 -1.46
CA PRO A 212 6.93 0.16 -1.81
C PRO A 212 6.18 -1.07 -1.30
N THR A 213 6.21 -2.16 -2.08
CA THR A 213 5.70 -3.46 -1.64
C THR A 213 6.44 -3.87 -0.38
N LEU A 214 5.68 -4.23 0.65
CA LEU A 214 6.20 -4.60 1.96
C LEU A 214 5.67 -5.98 2.32
N GLU A 215 6.58 -6.95 2.43
CA GLU A 215 6.24 -8.31 2.83
C GLU A 215 6.92 -8.64 4.16
N THR A 216 6.11 -9.04 5.14
CA THR A 216 6.60 -9.53 6.43
C THR A 216 5.88 -10.83 6.77
N THR A 217 6.35 -11.53 7.81
CA THR A 217 5.69 -12.74 8.32
C THR A 217 4.25 -12.48 8.76
N ASN A 218 3.96 -11.31 9.33
CA ASN A 218 2.70 -11.06 10.03
C ASN A 218 1.77 -10.09 9.28
N PHE A 219 2.25 -9.42 8.25
CA PHE A 219 1.45 -8.55 7.41
C PHE A 219 2.16 -8.26 6.09
N LYS A 220 1.39 -7.87 5.08
CA LYS A 220 1.88 -7.47 3.77
C LYS A 220 1.08 -6.28 3.25
N VAL A 221 1.74 -5.45 2.46
CA VAL A 221 1.14 -4.42 1.62
C VAL A 221 1.65 -4.69 0.20
N GLU A 222 0.77 -5.18 -0.64
CA GLU A 222 1.02 -5.66 -1.99
C GLU A 222 0.18 -4.85 -3.00
N PHE A 223 0.53 -4.92 -4.28
CA PHE A 223 -0.15 -4.21 -5.34
C PHE A 223 -0.41 -5.15 -6.50
N GLU A 224 -1.50 -4.92 -7.21
CA GLU A 224 -1.89 -5.69 -8.40
C GLU A 224 -2.47 -4.71 -9.42
N VAL A 225 -2.32 -4.99 -10.70
CA VAL A 225 -3.04 -4.29 -11.76
C VAL A 225 -3.97 -5.26 -12.46
N ASN A 226 -5.22 -4.85 -12.65
CA ASN A 226 -6.17 -5.58 -13.46
C ASN A 226 -6.27 -4.92 -14.83
N VAL A 227 -6.15 -5.70 -15.89
CA VAL A 227 -6.63 -5.32 -17.23
C VAL A 227 -8.09 -5.75 -17.29
N VAL A 228 -8.99 -4.78 -17.40
CA VAL A 228 -10.44 -5.00 -17.44
C VAL A 228 -10.96 -4.62 -18.82
N VAL A 229 -11.64 -5.55 -19.48
CA VAL A 229 -12.31 -5.29 -20.75
C VAL A 229 -13.80 -5.46 -20.53
N VAL A 230 -14.55 -4.40 -20.82
CA VAL A 230 -16.01 -4.38 -20.70
C VAL A 230 -16.58 -4.54 -22.10
N LEU A 231 -17.46 -5.51 -22.29
CA LEU A 231 -18.17 -5.71 -23.54
C LEU A 231 -19.49 -4.94 -23.54
N HIS A 232 -20.06 -4.68 -24.73
CA HIS A 232 -21.33 -3.95 -24.86
C HIS A 232 -22.55 -4.66 -24.25
N ASP A 233 -22.46 -5.98 -24.05
CA ASP A 233 -23.47 -6.80 -23.36
C ASP A 233 -23.19 -6.95 -21.85
N ASP A 234 -22.34 -6.07 -21.31
CA ASP A 234 -21.94 -5.96 -19.91
C ASP A 234 -21.15 -7.15 -19.33
N HIS A 235 -20.68 -8.08 -20.18
CA HIS A 235 -19.66 -9.04 -19.75
C HIS A 235 -18.36 -8.33 -19.35
N LEU A 236 -17.82 -8.72 -18.20
CA LEU A 236 -16.54 -8.24 -17.66
C LEU A 236 -15.47 -9.30 -17.82
N ILE A 237 -14.45 -8.98 -18.59
CA ILE A 237 -13.23 -9.78 -18.73
C ILE A 237 -12.17 -9.13 -17.84
N THR A 238 -11.52 -9.91 -16.98
CA THR A 238 -10.49 -9.38 -16.07
C THR A 238 -9.32 -10.33 -15.98
N GLU A 239 -8.12 -9.79 -16.22
CA GLU A 239 -6.85 -10.47 -15.99
C GLU A 239 -6.04 -9.68 -14.95
N ASN A 240 -5.53 -10.37 -13.92
CA ASN A 240 -4.86 -9.77 -12.77
C ASN A 240 -3.35 -10.04 -12.83
N PHE A 241 -2.55 -9.01 -12.57
CA PHE A 241 -1.09 -9.09 -12.54
C PHE A 241 -0.55 -8.55 -11.21
N PRO A 242 0.13 -9.37 -10.39
CA PRO A 242 0.78 -8.87 -9.20
C PRO A 242 1.95 -7.95 -9.56
N LEU A 243 2.04 -6.83 -8.84
CA LEU A 243 3.07 -5.82 -8.98
C LEU A 243 3.92 -5.74 -7.72
N LYS A 244 5.24 -5.73 -7.93
CA LYS A 244 6.21 -5.38 -6.90
C LYS A 244 6.68 -3.95 -7.11
N LEU A 245 6.24 -3.05 -6.25
CA LEU A 245 6.63 -1.65 -6.27
C LEU A 245 7.90 -1.44 -5.44
N CYS A 246 8.90 -0.83 -6.05
CA CYS A 246 10.18 -0.52 -5.43
C CYS A 246 10.42 1.00 -5.44
N ARG A 247 11.17 1.49 -4.45
CA ARG A 247 11.63 2.88 -4.39
C ARG A 247 13.14 2.91 -4.61
N LEU A 248 13.57 3.61 -5.65
CA LEU A 248 14.96 3.91 -5.99
C LEU A 248 15.31 5.36 -5.65
#